data_AF-A0A972WZM5-F1
#
_entry.id   AF-A0A972WZM5-F1
#
_cell.length_a   1.000
_cell.length_b   1.000
_cell.length_c   1.000
_cell.angle_alpha   90.00
_cell.angle_beta   90.00
_cell.angle_gamma   90.00
#
_symmetry.space_group_name_H-M   'P 1'
#
loop_
_entity.id
_entity.type
_entity.pdbx_description
1 polymer ?
#
loop_
_entity_poly.entity_id
_entity_poly.type
_entity_poly.pdbx_seq_one_letter_code
_entity_poly.pdbx_strand_id
1 'polypeptide(L)'
;MMRVLARELEGSPNGYCLNLTDTASALGLAYRNGSGSLERAIQRCATFGLIAQLPQSLAVRRRLPTITKRQLLRLPTTLQHSHSELFAAS
;
A
#
# COMPACT_ATOMS: atom_id res chain seq x y z
N MET A 1 0.73 4.33 5.68
CA MET A 1 0.85 4.76 4.27
C MET A 1 -0.46 4.67 3.50
N MET A 2 -1.04 3.49 3.23
CA MET A 2 -2.26 3.37 2.38
C MET A 2 -3.43 4.24 2.84
N ARG A 3 -3.67 4.31 4.16
CA ARG A 3 -4.72 5.18 4.73
C ARG A 3 -4.50 6.67 4.43
N VAL A 4 -3.24 7.12 4.39
CA VAL A 4 -2.90 8.52 4.04
C VAL A 4 -3.18 8.73 2.55
N LEU A 5 -2.65 7.87 1.69
CA LEU A 5 -2.81 8.03 0.24
C LEU A 5 -4.28 7.95 -0.22
N ALA A 6 -5.07 7.04 0.38
CA ALA A 6 -6.48 6.92 0.09
C ALA A 6 -7.27 8.15 0.53
N ARG A 7 -7.00 8.70 1.72
CA ARG A 7 -7.65 9.91 2.24
C ARG A 7 -7.40 11.14 1.35
N GLU A 8 -6.16 11.37 0.94
CA GLU A 8 -5.82 12.49 0.05
C GLU A 8 -6.50 12.33 -1.33
N LEU A 9 -6.56 11.09 -1.84
CA LEU A 9 -7.23 10.79 -3.11
C LEU A 9 -8.76 10.88 -3.02
N GLU A 10 -9.35 10.68 -1.84
CA GLU A 10 -10.77 10.96 -1.59
C GLU A 10 -11.08 12.46 -1.68
N GLY A 11 -10.19 13.31 -1.16
CA GLY A 11 -10.30 14.77 -1.30
C GLY A 11 -10.00 15.28 -2.71
N SER A 12 -9.16 14.57 -3.48
CA SER A 12 -8.77 14.92 -4.85
C SER A 12 -8.90 13.72 -5.81
N PRO A 13 -10.11 13.40 -6.30
CA PRO A 13 -10.36 12.18 -7.09
C PRO A 13 -9.59 12.08 -8.41
N ASN A 14 -9.21 13.22 -8.98
CA ASN A 14 -8.42 13.30 -10.22
C ASN A 14 -6.91 13.08 -9.99
N GLY A 15 -6.51 12.81 -8.75
CA GLY A 15 -5.12 12.71 -8.33
C GLY A 15 -4.62 13.99 -7.67
N TYR A 16 -3.44 13.88 -7.05
CA TYR A 16 -2.76 14.97 -6.38
C TYR A 16 -1.24 14.77 -6.47
N CYS A 17 -0.48 15.86 -6.33
CA CYS A 17 0.98 15.79 -6.27
C CYS A 17 1.42 15.28 -4.90
N LEU A 18 2.16 14.18 -4.89
CA LEU A 18 2.69 13.58 -3.67
C LEU A 18 4.15 14.00 -3.46
N ASN A 19 4.43 14.83 -2.46
CA ASN A 19 5.80 15.07 -2.02
C ASN A 19 6.29 13.87 -1.19
N LEU A 20 7.22 13.11 -1.75
CA LEU A 20 7.73 11.89 -1.13
C LEU A 20 8.52 12.16 0.16
N THR A 21 9.23 13.29 0.26
CA THR A 21 9.98 13.66 1.47
C THR A 21 9.03 13.98 2.62
N ASP A 22 8.02 14.81 2.36
CA ASP A 22 7.02 15.19 3.39
C ASP A 22 6.19 13.97 3.81
N THR A 23 5.81 13.14 2.83
CA THR A 23 5.07 11.89 3.09
C THR A 23 5.89 10.92 3.94
N ALA A 24 7.20 10.80 3.68
CA ALA A 24 8.08 9.98 4.49
C ALA A 24 8.13 10.49 5.93
N SER A 25 8.33 11.81 6.12
CA SER A 25 8.36 12.45 7.43
C SER A 25 7.06 12.23 8.21
N ALA A 26 5.90 12.48 7.59
CA ALA A 26 4.59 12.30 8.21
C ALA A 26 4.30 10.83 8.61
N LEU A 27 4.94 9.87 7.95
CA LEU A 27 4.80 8.44 8.25
C LEU A 27 5.90 7.88 9.17
N GLY A 28 6.87 8.71 9.60
CA GLY A 28 8.03 8.23 10.35
C GLY A 28 8.95 7.30 9.54
N LEU A 29 9.01 7.50 8.22
CA LEU A 29 9.81 6.71 7.29
C LEU A 29 11.00 7.52 6.79
N ALA A 30 12.08 6.81 6.44
CA ALA A 30 13.24 7.39 5.80
C ALA A 30 13.01 7.49 4.28
N TYR A 31 13.39 8.63 3.71
CA TYR A 31 13.46 8.83 2.27
C TYR A 31 14.52 9.89 1.94
N ARG A 32 15.57 9.49 1.23
CA ARG A 32 16.67 10.39 0.81
C ARG A 32 17.19 9.96 -0.56
N ASN A 33 17.38 10.92 -1.45
CA ASN A 33 17.93 10.71 -2.79
C ASN A 33 17.22 9.57 -3.55
N GLY A 34 15.89 9.52 -3.48
CA GLY A 34 15.10 8.52 -4.20
C GLY A 34 14.93 7.16 -3.49
N SER A 35 15.62 6.91 -2.38
CA SER A 35 15.63 5.60 -1.71
C SER A 35 15.32 5.69 -0.22
N GLY A 36 14.86 4.58 0.37
CA GLY A 36 14.60 4.52 1.81
C GLY A 36 13.51 3.53 2.19
N SER A 37 12.98 3.66 3.41
CA SER A 37 11.87 2.80 3.86
C SER A 37 10.54 3.20 3.22
N LEU A 38 10.36 4.46 2.79
CA LEU A 38 9.18 4.85 2.00
C LEU A 38 9.14 4.15 0.64
N GLU A 39 10.25 4.14 -0.09
CA GLU A 39 10.39 3.45 -1.37
C GLU A 39 10.07 1.95 -1.23
N ARG A 40 10.65 1.28 -0.21
CA ARG A 40 10.34 -0.12 0.08
C ARG A 40 8.86 -0.32 0.42
N ALA A 41 8.25 0.59 1.19
CA ALA A 41 6.83 0.51 1.51
C ALA A 41 5.96 0.61 0.25
N ILE A 42 6.28 1.52 -0.68
CA ILE A 42 5.62 1.64 -1.99
C ILE A 42 5.74 0.31 -2.75
N GLN A 43 6.95 -0.25 -2.87
CA GLN A 43 7.17 -1.53 -3.57
C GLN A 43 6.40 -2.69 -2.94
N ARG A 44 6.30 -2.72 -1.60
CA ARG A 44 5.48 -3.72 -0.88
C ARG A 44 4.00 -3.55 -1.19
N CYS A 45 3.49 -2.33 -1.23
CA CYS A 45 2.10 -2.08 -1.63
C CYS A 45 1.82 -2.50 -3.07
N ALA A 46 2.78 -2.34 -3.99
CA ALA A 46 2.65 -2.85 -5.36
C ALA A 46 2.60 -4.39 -5.38
N THR A 47 3.44 -5.05 -4.57
CA THR A 47 3.44 -6.51 -4.40
C THR A 47 2.08 -7.03 -3.91
N PHE A 48 1.42 -6.28 -3.02
CA PHE A 48 0.08 -6.58 -2.54
C PHE A 48 -1.04 -6.08 -3.46
N GLY A 49 -0.73 -5.47 -4.61
CA GLY A 49 -1.70 -4.98 -5.58
C GLY A 49 -2.53 -3.78 -5.09
N LEU A 50 -2.04 -3.08 -4.06
CA LEU A 50 -2.70 -1.91 -3.47
C LEU A 50 -2.38 -0.63 -4.24
N ILE A 51 -1.23 -0.63 -4.93
CA ILE A 51 -0.85 0.42 -5.86
C ILE A 51 -0.35 -0.18 -7.17
N ALA A 52 -0.39 0.61 -8.23
CA ALA A 52 0.31 0.34 -9.48
C ALA A 52 1.22 1.52 -9.81
N GLN A 53 2.45 1.25 -10.24
CA GLN A 53 3.36 2.27 -10.74
C GLN A 53 3.02 2.59 -12.20
N LEU A 54 2.90 3.88 -12.51
CA LEU A 54 2.83 4.44 -13.86
C LEU A 54 4.09 5.26 -14.12
N PRO A 55 4.40 5.64 -15.37
CA PRO A 55 5.65 6.34 -15.70
C PRO A 55 5.93 7.61 -14.87
N GLN A 56 4.89 8.34 -14.46
CA GLN A 56 5.00 9.60 -13.70
C GLN A 56 4.05 9.67 -12.50
N SER A 57 3.37 8.57 -12.15
CA SER A 57 2.34 8.59 -11.11
C SER A 57 2.14 7.22 -10.47
N LEU A 58 1.35 7.21 -9.39
CA LEU A 58 0.92 5.99 -8.72
C LEU A 58 -0.60 5.92 -8.78
N ALA A 59 -1.15 4.81 -9.28
CA ALA A 59 -2.55 4.51 -9.08
C ALA A 59 -2.72 3.83 -7.72
N VAL A 60 -3.63 4.33 -6.88
CA VAL A 60 -3.84 3.84 -5.51
C VAL A 60 -5.24 3.29 -5.37
N ARG A 61 -5.38 2.10 -4.78
CA ARG A 61 -6.69 1.56 -4.42
C ARG A 61 -7.24 2.28 -3.20
N ARG A 62 -8.40 2.92 -3.36
CA ARG A 62 -9.17 3.51 -2.24
C ARG A 62 -9.88 2.47 -1.38
N ARG A 63 -10.24 1.33 -1.98
CA ARG A 63 -10.80 0.17 -1.26
C ARG A 63 -9.85 -1.00 -1.39
N LEU A 64 -9.39 -1.52 -0.26
CA LEU A 64 -8.49 -2.66 -0.20
C LEU A 64 -9.30 -3.94 -0.49
N PRO A 65 -8.97 -4.70 -1.54
CA PRO A 65 -9.57 -6.00 -1.74
C PRO A 65 -9.10 -6.97 -0.64
N THR A 66 -9.88 -8.02 -0.42
CA THR A 66 -9.38 -9.16 0.37
C THR A 66 -8.13 -9.74 -0.29
N ILE A 67 -7.23 -10.31 0.51
CA ILE A 67 -5.98 -10.86 0.00
C ILE A 67 -6.29 -11.96 -1.02
N THR A 68 -5.67 -11.89 -2.21
CA THR A 68 -5.92 -12.91 -3.24
C THR A 68 -5.37 -14.27 -2.79
N LYS A 69 -5.95 -15.37 -3.26
CA LYS A 69 -5.46 -16.74 -2.96
C LYS A 69 -3.96 -16.89 -3.25
N ARG A 70 -3.47 -16.29 -4.35
CA ARG A 70 -2.06 -16.29 -4.73
C ARG A 70 -1.17 -15.56 -3.71
N GLN A 71 -1.63 -14.45 -3.16
CA GLN A 71 -0.88 -13.70 -2.15
C GLN A 71 -0.93 -14.38 -0.79
N LEU A 72 -2.07 -14.97 -0.42
CA LEU A 72 -2.24 -15.75 0.81
C LEU A 72 -1.22 -16.90 0.88
N LEU A 73 -1.07 -17.65 -0.22
CA LEU A 73 -0.11 -18.77 -0.31
C LEU A 73 1.36 -18.36 -0.15
N ARG A 74 1.70 -17.07 -0.27
CA ARG A 74 3.06 -16.55 -0.06
C ARG A 74 3.31 -16.09 1.38
N LEU A 75 2.31 -16.12 2.25
CA LEU A 75 2.46 -15.80 3.65
C LEU A 75 2.93 -17.02 4.45
N PRO A 76 3.60 -16.82 5.61
CA PRO A 76 3.81 -17.88 6.59
C PRO A 76 2.50 -18.61 6.94
N THR A 77 2.58 -19.92 7.21
CA THR A 77 1.41 -20.79 7.48
C THR A 77 0.52 -20.29 8.62
N THR A 78 1.12 -19.73 9.67
CA THR A 78 0.40 -19.11 10.79
C THR A 78 -0.52 -17.98 10.33
N LEU A 79 -0.04 -17.10 9.45
CA LEU A 79 -0.85 -16.01 8.89
C LEU A 79 -1.90 -16.53 7.90
N GLN A 80 -1.63 -17.62 7.19
CA GLN A 80 -2.64 -18.23 6.30
C GLN A 80 -3.85 -18.72 7.10
N HIS A 81 -3.63 -19.41 8.23
CA HIS A 81 -4.69 -19.86 9.12
C HIS A 81 -5.47 -18.70 9.75
N SER A 82 -4.78 -17.69 10.30
CA SER A 82 -5.46 -16.52 10.86
C SER A 82 -6.33 -15.80 9.82
N HIS A 83 -5.87 -15.73 8.56
CA HIS A 83 -6.68 -15.20 7.47
C HIS A 83 -7.91 -16.08 7.16
N SER A 84 -7.77 -17.41 7.14
CA SER A 84 -8.93 -18.29 6.94
C SER A 84 -9.96 -18.17 8.06
N GLU A 85 -9.54 -18.04 9.31
CA GLU A 85 -10.45 -17.87 10.46
C GLU A 85 -11.20 -16.53 10.39
N LEU A 86 -10.49 -15.44 10.10
CA LEU A 86 -11.08 -14.09 9.99
C LEU A 86 -12.16 -14.02 8.90
N PHE A 87 -11.90 -14.64 7.74
CA PHE A 87 -12.83 -14.65 6.61
C PHE A 87 -13.88 -15.77 6.67
N ALA A 88 -13.71 -16.77 7.52
CA ALA A 88 -14.78 -17.73 7.83
C ALA A 88 -15.86 -17.14 8.75
N ALA A 89 -15.54 -16.06 9.48
CA ALA A 89 -16.42 -15.37 10.41
C ALA A 89 -17.12 -14.11 9.82
N SER A 90 -16.92 -13.81 8.54
CA SER A 90 -17.50 -12.65 7.81
C SER A 90 -18.50 -13.10 6.76
#